data_AF-A0A2I0N1L6-F1
#
_entry.id   AF-A0A2I0N1L6-F1
#
_cell.length_a   1.000
_cell.length_b   1.000
_cell.length_c   1.000
_cell.angle_alpha   90.00
_cell.angle_beta   90.00
_cell.angle_gamma   90.00
#
_symmetry.space_group_name_H-M   'P 1'
#
loop_
_entity.id
_entity.type
_entity.pdbx_description
1 polymer ?
#
loop_
_entity_poly.entity_id
_entity_poly.type
_entity_poly.pdbx_seq_one_letter_code
_entity_poly.pdbx_strand_id
1 'polypeptide(L)'
;MKKQLFFVALIIGISSFLLNLILDTIPNLSSTLGESRWIIIGISVGLIGGVSSALLSRAQYKRDPELAKKARILETDERAIQIRKTAAYVMWFVTMILWALMTVVFALMKMMPAAWITLGAMILFILLYGMLILRLDKKM
;
A
#
# COMPACT_ATOMS: atom_id res chain seq x y z
N MET A 1 18.89 6.52 2.66
CA MET A 1 18.38 6.10 1.33
C MET A 1 18.27 7.29 0.39
N LYS A 2 18.92 7.24 -0.78
CA LYS A 2 19.07 8.38 -1.70
C LYS A 2 17.70 8.83 -2.24
N LYS A 3 17.41 10.14 -2.18
CA LYS A 3 16.17 10.78 -2.70
C LYS A 3 15.81 10.31 -4.12
N GLN A 4 16.83 10.03 -4.93
CA GLN A 4 16.72 9.49 -6.29
C GLN A 4 15.95 8.18 -6.36
N LEU A 5 16.07 7.28 -5.38
CA LEU A 5 15.39 5.98 -5.40
C LEU A 5 13.86 6.14 -5.32
N PHE A 6 13.38 7.08 -4.51
CA PHE A 6 11.95 7.38 -4.41
C PHE A 6 11.42 8.00 -5.71
N PHE A 7 12.15 8.94 -6.32
CA PHE A 7 11.73 9.50 -7.61
C PHE A 7 11.70 8.45 -8.72
N VAL A 8 12.71 7.57 -8.78
CA VAL A 8 12.73 6.44 -9.74
C VAL A 8 11.55 5.51 -9.51
N ALA A 9 11.25 5.13 -8.27
CA ALA A 9 10.11 4.28 -7.96
C ALA A 9 8.76 4.95 -8.32
N LEU A 10 8.64 6.26 -8.14
CA LEU A 10 7.45 7.01 -8.54
C LEU A 10 7.28 7.03 -10.07
N ILE A 11 8.37 7.30 -10.80
CA ILE A 11 8.36 7.32 -12.26
C ILE A 11 8.02 5.93 -12.79
N ILE A 12 8.59 4.87 -12.23
CA ILE A 12 8.25 3.49 -12.60
C ILE A 12 6.76 3.24 -12.36
N GLY A 13 6.22 3.58 -11.19
CA GLY A 13 4.80 3.40 -10.89
C GLY A 13 3.88 4.17 -11.85
N ILE A 14 4.16 5.45 -12.10
CA ILE A 14 3.37 6.28 -13.01
C ILE A 14 3.48 5.79 -14.46
N SER A 15 4.69 5.50 -14.94
CA SER A 15 4.92 4.99 -16.28
C SER A 15 4.22 3.64 -16.49
N SER A 16 4.33 2.71 -15.54
CA SER A 16 3.65 1.41 -15.61
C SER A 16 2.12 1.55 -15.57
N PHE A 17 1.58 2.53 -14.84
CA PHE A 17 0.15 2.81 -14.82
C PHE A 17 -0.34 3.43 -16.15
N LEU A 18 0.37 4.43 -16.68
CA LEU A 18 0.02 5.12 -17.93
C LEU A 18 0.18 4.20 -19.14
N LEU A 19 1.27 3.43 -19.19
CA LEU A 19 1.54 2.47 -20.26
C LEU A 19 0.46 1.40 -20.28
N ASN A 20 -0.01 0.97 -19.10
CA ASN A 20 -1.21 0.16 -19.01
C ASN A 20 -2.42 0.84 -19.64
N LEU A 21 -2.75 2.07 -19.26
CA LEU A 21 -3.91 2.78 -19.80
C LEU A 21 -3.87 2.93 -21.34
N ILE A 22 -2.67 3.11 -21.91
CA ILE A 22 -2.46 3.17 -23.36
C ILE A 22 -2.65 1.79 -24.02
N LEU A 23 -2.23 0.71 -23.36
CA LEU A 23 -2.40 -0.65 -23.91
C LEU A 23 -3.87 -1.05 -24.11
N ASP A 24 -4.81 -0.48 -23.34
CA ASP A 24 -6.25 -0.68 -23.60
C ASP A 24 -6.70 -0.11 -24.95
N THR A 25 -6.01 0.90 -25.47
CA THR A 25 -6.35 1.50 -26.77
C THR A 25 -5.82 0.71 -27.97
N ILE A 26 -4.98 -0.32 -27.75
CA ILE A 26 -4.36 -1.14 -28.80
C ILE A 26 -4.86 -2.61 -28.66
N PRO A 27 -5.83 -3.05 -29.49
CA PRO A 27 -6.51 -4.34 -29.32
C PRO A 27 -5.60 -5.58 -29.37
N ASN A 28 -4.54 -5.54 -30.19
CA ASN A 28 -3.63 -6.68 -30.36
C ASN A 28 -2.66 -6.87 -29.19
N LEU A 29 -2.37 -5.81 -28.43
CA LEU A 29 -1.38 -5.85 -27.36
C LEU A 29 -2.03 -6.11 -26.00
N SER A 30 -3.29 -5.67 -25.81
CA SER A 30 -4.11 -6.01 -24.65
C SER A 30 -4.41 -7.52 -24.56
N SER A 31 -4.69 -8.17 -25.69
CA SER A 31 -4.93 -9.62 -25.75
C SER A 31 -3.69 -10.47 -25.44
N THR A 32 -2.49 -9.94 -25.68
CA THR A 32 -1.22 -10.68 -25.48
C THR A 32 -0.78 -10.69 -24.02
N LEU A 33 -1.01 -9.60 -23.29
CA LEU A 33 -0.68 -9.48 -21.86
C LEU A 33 -1.79 -10.04 -20.95
N GLY A 34 -3.03 -10.09 -21.43
CA GLY A 34 -4.16 -10.71 -20.73
C GLY A 34 -4.36 -10.16 -19.31
N GLU A 35 -4.77 -11.03 -18.39
CA GLU A 35 -5.11 -10.68 -16.99
C GLU A 35 -3.90 -10.24 -16.14
N SER A 36 -2.68 -10.64 -16.53
CA SER A 36 -1.43 -10.28 -15.83
C SER A 36 -1.22 -8.76 -15.74
N ARG A 37 -1.82 -8.04 -16.68
CA ARG A 37 -1.81 -6.59 -16.78
C ARG A 37 -2.43 -5.90 -15.56
N TRP A 38 -3.50 -6.46 -15.00
CA TRP A 38 -4.18 -5.90 -13.84
C TRP A 38 -3.34 -6.02 -12.56
N ILE A 39 -2.49 -7.05 -12.47
CA ILE A 39 -1.52 -7.21 -11.37
C ILE A 39 -0.49 -6.07 -11.41
N ILE A 40 -0.01 -5.72 -12.61
CA ILE A 40 0.95 -4.62 -12.80
C ILE A 40 0.32 -3.29 -12.38
N ILE A 41 -0.96 -3.06 -12.70
CA ILE A 41 -1.70 -1.86 -12.25
C ILE A 41 -1.76 -1.82 -10.72
N GLY A 42 -2.11 -2.94 -10.06
CA GLY A 42 -2.15 -3.01 -8.60
C GLY A 42 -0.82 -2.63 -7.94
N ILE A 43 0.30 -3.17 -8.45
CA ILE A 43 1.65 -2.84 -7.97
C ILE A 43 1.98 -1.36 -8.22
N SER A 44 1.62 -0.86 -9.40
CA SER A 44 1.86 0.54 -9.80
C SER A 44 1.17 1.52 -8.87
N VAL A 45 -0.11 1.29 -8.56
CA VAL A 45 -0.89 2.14 -7.64
C VAL A 45 -0.29 2.11 -6.22
N GLY A 46 0.11 0.92 -5.74
CA GLY A 46 0.77 0.79 -4.43
C GLY A 46 2.08 1.58 -4.36
N LEU A 47 2.91 1.52 -5.40
CA LEU A 47 4.15 2.30 -5.49
C LEU A 47 3.86 3.80 -5.53
N ILE A 48 2.89 4.25 -6.33
CA ILE A 48 2.51 5.67 -6.43
C ILE A 48 2.07 6.19 -5.06
N GLY A 49 1.16 5.51 -4.37
CA GLY A 49 0.65 5.95 -3.06
C GLY A 49 1.73 5.99 -1.98
N GLY A 50 2.50 4.91 -1.84
CA GLY A 50 3.55 4.83 -0.82
C GLY A 50 4.70 5.83 -1.04
N VAL A 51 5.11 6.02 -2.29
CA VAL A 51 6.22 6.91 -2.63
C VAL A 51 5.80 8.38 -2.62
N SER A 52 4.61 8.70 -3.14
CA SER A 52 4.10 10.08 -3.18
C SER A 52 3.91 10.65 -1.78
N SER A 53 3.32 9.90 -0.85
CA SER A 53 3.13 10.33 0.55
C SER A 53 4.47 10.67 1.24
N ALA A 54 5.50 9.85 1.04
CA ALA A 54 6.84 10.09 1.56
C ALA A 54 7.51 11.33 0.94
N LEU A 55 7.36 11.52 -0.37
CA LEU A 55 7.91 12.69 -1.07
C LEU A 55 7.18 13.98 -0.71
N LEU A 56 5.86 13.94 -0.60
CA LEU A 56 5.02 15.08 -0.24
C LEU A 56 5.36 15.57 1.17
N SER A 57 5.45 14.65 2.14
CA SER A 57 5.85 14.97 3.52
C SER A 57 7.22 15.65 3.57
N ARG A 58 8.20 15.11 2.83
CA ARG A 58 9.54 15.72 2.74
C ARG A 58 9.55 17.09 2.07
N ALA A 59 8.72 17.29 1.05
CA ALA A 59 8.59 18.58 0.39
C ALA A 59 7.96 19.63 1.31
N GLN A 60 6.92 19.25 2.05
CA GLN A 60 6.27 20.12 3.03
C GLN A 60 7.24 20.55 4.14
N TYR A 61 7.99 19.61 4.72
CA TYR A 61 8.99 19.93 5.75
C TYR A 61 10.15 20.78 5.26
N LYS A 62 10.44 20.79 3.95
CA LYS A 62 11.45 21.68 3.37
C LYS A 62 10.94 23.09 3.12
N ARG A 63 9.66 23.23 2.79
CA ARG A 63 9.03 24.53 2.52
C ARG A 63 8.72 25.28 3.80
N ASP A 64 8.38 24.56 4.86
CA ASP A 64 7.98 25.13 6.13
C ASP A 64 8.80 24.50 7.29
N PRO A 65 9.81 25.22 7.81
CA PRO A 65 10.62 24.73 8.92
C PRO A 65 9.84 24.63 10.23
N GLU A 66 8.73 25.36 10.41
CA GLU A 66 7.88 25.22 11.58
C GLU A 66 7.10 23.90 11.54
N LEU A 67 6.57 23.51 10.37
CA LEU A 67 5.95 22.20 10.18
C LEU A 67 6.93 21.06 10.46
N ALA A 68 8.19 21.21 10.01
CA ALA A 68 9.23 20.23 10.30
C ALA A 68 9.53 20.12 11.81
N LYS A 69 9.56 21.26 12.52
CA LYS A 69 9.77 21.30 13.97
C LYS A 69 8.61 20.65 14.72
N LYS A 70 7.37 20.97 14.34
CA LYS A 70 6.15 20.35 14.90
C LYS A 70 6.12 18.84 14.66
N ALA A 71 6.48 18.38 13.45
CA ALA A 71 6.55 16.96 13.14
C ALA A 71 7.55 16.21 14.04
N ARG A 72 8.74 16.78 14.28
CA ARG A 72 9.73 16.19 15.21
C ARG A 72 9.23 16.11 16.65
N ILE A 73 8.55 17.15 17.12
CA ILE A 73 7.96 17.16 18.46
C ILE A 73 6.94 16.02 18.58
N LEU A 74 6.06 15.88 17.59
CA LEU A 74 5.06 14.81 17.52
C LEU A 74 5.67 13.41 17.38
N GLU A 75 6.88 13.28 16.84
CA GLU A 75 7.60 11.99 16.76
C GLU A 75 8.15 11.54 18.12
N THR A 76 8.40 12.48 19.04
CA THR A 76 8.92 12.20 20.38
C THR A 76 7.87 12.26 21.48
N ASP A 77 6.74 12.92 21.23
CA ASP A 77 5.65 13.06 22.20
C ASP A 77 4.91 11.72 22.39
N GLU A 78 4.91 11.22 23.63
CA GLU A 78 4.27 9.95 24.00
C GLU A 78 2.78 9.92 23.65
N ARG A 79 2.06 11.03 23.84
CA ARG A 79 0.62 11.10 23.52
C ARG A 79 0.40 10.99 22.03
N ALA A 80 1.21 11.70 21.24
CA ALA A 80 1.13 11.64 19.77
C ALA A 80 1.49 10.24 19.24
N ILE A 81 2.48 9.59 19.85
CA ILE A 81 2.86 8.20 19.54
C ILE A 81 1.69 7.25 19.84
N GLN A 82 1.06 7.37 21.01
CA GLN A 82 -0.09 6.54 21.38
C GLN A 82 -1.27 6.72 20.41
N ILE A 83 -1.62 7.96 20.07
CA ILE A 83 -2.68 8.24 19.08
C ILE A 83 -2.37 7.56 17.75
N ARG A 84 -1.13 7.67 17.26
CA ARG A 84 -0.72 7.06 15.98
C ARG A 84 -0.77 5.53 16.04
N LYS A 85 -0.33 4.92 17.14
CA LYS A 85 -0.41 3.47 17.36
C LYS A 85 -1.87 2.99 17.35
N THR A 86 -2.75 3.68 18.06
CA THR A 86 -4.19 3.36 18.09
C THR A 86 -4.82 3.51 16.71
N ALA A 87 -4.51 4.61 15.99
CA ALA A 87 -5.01 4.81 14.63
C ALA A 87 -4.55 3.71 13.67
N ALA A 88 -3.27 3.30 13.75
CA ALA A 88 -2.74 2.20 12.94
C ALA A 88 -3.43 0.86 13.27
N TYR A 89 -3.71 0.60 14.54
CA TYR A 89 -4.42 -0.60 14.98
C TYR A 89 -5.89 -0.63 14.52
N VAL A 90 -6.59 0.52 14.57
CA VAL A 90 -7.95 0.63 14.01
C VAL A 90 -7.93 0.42 12.49
N MET A 91 -7.00 1.06 11.78
CA MET A 91 -6.87 0.89 10.32
C MET A 91 -6.54 -0.54 9.93
N TRP A 92 -5.83 -1.29 10.78
CA TRP A 92 -5.60 -2.72 10.59
C TRP A 92 -6.91 -3.50 10.56
N PHE A 93 -7.84 -3.27 11.49
CA PHE A 93 -9.18 -3.88 11.45
C PHE A 93 -10.00 -3.43 10.24
N VAL A 94 -9.99 -2.13 9.93
CA VAL A 94 -10.69 -1.62 8.74
C VAL A 94 -10.18 -2.31 7.47
N THR A 95 -8.87 -2.54 7.36
CA THR A 95 -8.28 -3.26 6.23
C THR A 95 -8.79 -4.70 6.15
N MET A 96 -8.89 -5.40 7.28
CA MET A 96 -9.46 -6.75 7.32
C MET A 96 -10.91 -6.80 6.82
N ILE A 97 -11.73 -5.82 7.24
CA ILE A 97 -13.12 -5.70 6.78
C ILE A 97 -13.18 -5.45 5.28
N LEU A 98 -12.33 -4.57 4.75
CA LEU A 98 -12.27 -4.29 3.31
C LEU A 98 -11.91 -5.54 2.49
N TRP A 99 -10.96 -6.35 2.97
CA TRP A 99 -10.59 -7.60 2.30
C TRP A 99 -11.69 -8.66 2.38
N ALA A 100 -12.40 -8.75 3.51
CA ALA A 100 -13.57 -9.61 3.64
C ALA A 100 -14.68 -9.18 2.66
N LEU A 101 -14.93 -7.88 2.55
CA LEU A 101 -15.90 -7.33 1.60
C LEU A 101 -15.50 -7.63 0.14
N MET A 102 -14.21 -7.51 -0.20
CA MET A 102 -13.71 -7.88 -1.53
C MET A 102 -13.94 -9.36 -1.85
N THR A 103 -13.78 -10.24 -0.87
CA THR A 103 -14.10 -11.67 -1.02
C THR A 103 -15.59 -11.87 -1.33
N VAL A 104 -16.48 -11.15 -0.63
CA VAL A 104 -17.92 -11.18 -0.91
C VAL A 104 -18.22 -10.69 -2.32
N VAL A 105 -17.60 -9.59 -2.76
CA VAL A 105 -17.75 -9.07 -4.14
C VAL A 105 -17.34 -10.12 -5.17
N PHE A 106 -16.19 -10.78 -4.99
CA PHE A 106 -15.76 -11.84 -5.91
C PHE A 106 -16.69 -13.04 -5.92
N ALA A 107 -17.24 -13.44 -4.77
CA ALA A 107 -18.23 -14.50 -4.69
C ALA A 107 -19.52 -14.12 -5.44
N LEU A 108 -20.02 -12.89 -5.27
CA LEU A 108 -21.19 -12.37 -6.00
C LEU A 108 -20.96 -12.31 -7.51
N MET A 109 -19.74 -12.01 -7.94
CA MET A 109 -19.33 -12.03 -9.35
C MET A 109 -19.03 -13.44 -9.89
N LYS A 110 -19.26 -14.50 -9.09
CA LYS A 110 -18.95 -15.90 -9.43
C LYS A 110 -17.46 -16.14 -9.74
N MET A 111 -16.57 -15.28 -9.25
CA MET A 111 -15.12 -15.38 -9.39
C MET A 111 -14.51 -16.15 -8.21
N MET A 112 -14.90 -17.41 -8.04
CA MET A 112 -14.49 -18.24 -6.91
C MET A 112 -12.96 -18.35 -6.72
N PRO A 113 -12.14 -18.50 -7.78
CA PRO A 113 -10.68 -18.52 -7.62
C PRO A 113 -10.12 -17.23 -6.98
N ALA A 114 -10.63 -16.05 -7.39
CA ALA A 114 -10.21 -14.77 -6.85
C ALA A 114 -10.60 -14.60 -5.38
N ALA A 115 -11.78 -15.09 -5.00
CA ALA A 115 -12.23 -15.12 -3.61
C ALA A 115 -11.29 -15.98 -2.73
N TRP A 116 -10.93 -17.19 -3.19
CA TRP A 116 -9.98 -18.05 -2.47
C TRP A 116 -8.59 -17.45 -2.34
N ILE A 117 -8.07 -16.82 -3.40
CA ILE A 117 -6.76 -16.14 -3.37
C ILE A 117 -6.78 -15.00 -2.34
N THR A 118 -7.87 -14.23 -2.31
CA THR A 118 -8.03 -13.11 -1.37
C THR A 118 -8.07 -13.59 0.08
N LEU A 119 -8.84 -14.64 0.37
CA LEU A 119 -8.86 -15.29 1.69
C LEU A 119 -7.49 -15.85 2.09
N GLY A 120 -6.79 -16.52 1.17
CA GLY A 120 -5.46 -17.05 1.40
C GLY A 120 -4.46 -15.96 1.77
N ALA A 121 -4.50 -14.82 1.07
CA ALA A 121 -3.67 -13.66 1.36
C ALA A 121 -4.04 -13.00 2.71
N MET A 122 -5.31 -12.95 3.10
CA MET A 122 -5.72 -12.51 4.45
C MET A 122 -5.14 -13.41 5.54
N ILE A 123 -5.26 -14.73 5.39
CA ILE A 123 -4.73 -15.71 6.35
C ILE A 123 -3.21 -15.54 6.47
N LEU A 124 -2.51 -15.45 5.34
CA LEU A 124 -1.06 -15.23 5.32
C LEU A 124 -0.69 -13.94 6.04
N PHE A 125 -1.42 -12.84 5.82
CA PHE A 125 -1.17 -11.57 6.49
C PHE A 125 -1.37 -11.66 8.01
N ILE A 126 -2.41 -12.35 8.48
CA ILE A 126 -2.65 -12.59 9.91
C ILE A 126 -1.52 -13.44 10.52
N LEU A 127 -1.10 -14.51 9.83
CA LEU A 127 0.00 -15.37 10.28
C LEU A 127 1.33 -14.62 10.36
N LEU A 128 1.65 -13.79 9.35
CA LEU A 128 2.84 -12.95 9.36
C LEU A 128 2.82 -11.93 10.49
N TYR A 129 1.65 -11.33 10.76
CA TYR A 129 1.48 -10.42 11.89
C TYR A 129 1.71 -11.13 13.23
N GLY A 130 1.09 -12.29 13.45
CA GLY A 130 1.30 -13.10 14.66
C GLY A 130 2.76 -13.54 14.83
N MET A 131 3.41 -13.98 13.75
CA MET A 131 4.83 -14.33 13.74
C MET A 131 5.70 -13.11 14.12
N LEU A 132 5.37 -11.92 13.60
CA LEU A 132 6.09 -10.70 13.91
C LEU A 132 5.96 -10.32 15.38
N ILE A 133 4.77 -10.46 15.98
CA ILE A 133 4.56 -10.25 17.42
C ILE A 133 5.48 -11.19 18.22
N LEU A 134 5.41 -12.50 17.97
CA LEU A 134 6.23 -13.48 18.67
C LEU A 134 7.74 -13.21 18.52
N ARG A 135 8.16 -12.73 17.35
CA ARG A 135 9.56 -12.37 17.09
C ARG A 135 9.99 -11.10 17.82
N LEU A 136 9.10 -10.12 17.95
CA LEU A 136 9.39 -8.87 18.65
C LEU A 136 9.35 -9.07 20.16
N ASP A 137 8.42 -9.88 20.67
CA ASP A 137 8.34 -10.26 22.08
C ASP A 137 9.63 -10.94 22.56
N LYS A 138 10.17 -11.88 21.78
CA LYS A 138 11.47 -12.53 22.08
C LYS A 138 12.69 -11.59 22.08
N LYS A 139 12.55 -10.37 21.55
CA LYS A 139 13.66 -9.40 21.43
C LYS A 139 13.61 -8.30 22.49
N MET A 140 12.49 -8.15 23.19
CA MET A 140 12.32 -7.21 24.29
C MET A 140 12.68 -7.89 25.61
#